data_AF-A0A6P1U7Q6-F1
#
_entry.id   AF-A0A6P1U7Q6-F1
#
_cell.length_a   1.000
_cell.length_b   1.000
_cell.length_c   1.000
_cell.angle_alpha   90.00
_cell.angle_beta   90.00
_cell.angle_gamma   90.00
#
_symmetry.space_group_name_H-M   'P 1'
#
loop_
_entity.id
_entity.type
_entity.pdbx_description
1 polymer ?
#
loop_
_entity_poly.entity_id
_entity_poly.type
_entity_poly.pdbx_seq_one_letter_code
_entity_poly.pdbx_strand_id
1 'polypeptide(L)'
;MTGLLLGLSILGAAVPAQAQEPHRLRPHATLRPAQPSASLSPAQAAQLAQRRYGGRVLAVEGNGNGYRVKMLKDGEVRTYQINP
;
A
#
# COMPACT_ATOMS: atom_id res chain seq x y z
N MET A 1 -21.62 26.84 -6.66
CA MET A 1 -21.16 28.10 -7.30
C MET A 1 -19.64 28.01 -7.37
N THR A 2 -19.09 27.57 -8.50
CA THR A 2 -18.51 28.43 -9.56
C THR A 2 -17.03 28.70 -9.29
N GLY A 3 -16.15 28.29 -10.21
CA GLY A 3 -14.74 28.64 -10.18
C GLY A 3 -13.86 27.81 -11.11
N LEU A 4 -14.19 27.77 -12.41
CA LEU A 4 -13.27 27.34 -13.46
C LEU A 4 -12.34 28.52 -13.77
N LEU A 5 -11.02 28.32 -13.72
CA LEU A 5 -10.05 29.27 -14.26
C LEU A 5 -8.87 28.52 -14.88
N LEU A 6 -8.91 28.48 -16.22
CA LEU A 6 -7.79 28.20 -17.10
C LEU A 6 -6.71 29.28 -16.90
N GLY A 7 -5.46 28.85 -16.73
CA GLY A 7 -4.29 29.71 -16.82
C GLY A 7 -3.17 28.97 -17.52
N LEU A 8 -3.11 29.11 -18.85
CA LEU A 8 -1.98 28.68 -19.67
C LEU A 8 -0.88 29.72 -19.50
N SER A 9 0.31 29.34 -19.02
CA SER A 9 1.49 30.21 -18.98
C SER A 9 2.68 29.55 -19.66
N ILE A 10 3.37 30.39 -20.41
CA ILE A 10 4.29 30.10 -21.49
C ILE A 10 5.73 29.94 -20.98
N LEU A 11 6.43 29.04 -21.66
CA LEU A 11 7.86 28.76 -21.75
C LEU A 11 8.85 29.89 -21.37
N GLY A 12 9.79 29.57 -20.47
CA GLY A 12 11.01 30.37 -20.21
C GLY A 12 12.11 29.50 -19.61
N ALA A 13 13.25 29.40 -20.30
CA ALA A 13 14.32 28.43 -20.12
C ALA A 13 15.15 28.58 -18.82
N ALA A 14 15.43 27.45 -18.17
CA ALA A 14 16.41 27.28 -17.10
C ALA A 14 17.13 25.95 -17.42
N VAL A 15 18.45 25.74 -17.37
CA VAL A 15 19.52 26.12 -16.43
C VAL A 15 20.87 25.77 -17.08
N PRO A 16 21.96 26.55 -16.98
CA PRO A 16 23.29 25.99 -17.20
C PRO A 16 23.76 25.33 -15.90
N ALA A 17 24.30 24.12 -16.07
CA ALA A 17 25.38 23.49 -15.29
C ALA A 17 25.45 23.81 -13.79
N GLN A 18 25.32 22.78 -12.96
CA GLN A 18 26.37 22.26 -12.07
C GLN A 18 25.75 21.19 -11.13
N ALA A 19 26.58 20.24 -10.72
CA ALA A 19 26.27 19.14 -9.81
C ALA A 19 25.35 18.05 -10.36
N GLN A 20 25.91 17.31 -11.32
CA GLN A 20 25.54 15.93 -11.60
C GLN A 20 25.93 15.09 -10.38
N GLU A 21 25.08 15.08 -9.36
CA GLU A 21 25.18 14.13 -8.25
C GLU A 21 24.80 12.75 -8.80
N PRO A 22 25.71 11.76 -8.75
CA PRO A 22 25.50 10.47 -9.36
C PRO A 22 24.34 9.79 -8.65
N HIS A 23 23.21 9.70 -9.34
CA HIS A 23 22.26 8.59 -9.27
C HIS A 23 22.30 7.85 -7.92
N ARG A 24 21.90 8.52 -6.83
CA ARG A 24 21.55 7.81 -5.61
C ARG A 24 20.22 7.15 -5.90
N LEU A 25 20.33 5.96 -6.49
CA LEU A 25 19.29 4.97 -6.71
C LEU A 25 18.32 5.09 -5.54
N ARG A 26 17.21 5.79 -5.74
CA ARG A 26 16.05 5.62 -4.89
C ARG A 26 15.77 4.14 -5.01
N PRO A 27 15.87 3.34 -3.94
CA PRO A 27 15.26 2.04 -3.98
C PRO A 27 13.78 2.36 -4.21
N HIS A 28 13.34 2.24 -5.46
CA HIS A 28 11.98 1.85 -5.72
C HIS A 28 11.81 0.64 -4.81
N ALA A 29 11.12 0.81 -3.68
CA ALA A 29 10.54 -0.28 -2.97
C ALA A 29 9.53 -0.86 -3.95
N THR A 30 10.04 -1.63 -4.91
CA THR A 30 9.29 -2.52 -5.76
C THR A 30 8.55 -3.36 -4.75
N LEU A 31 7.28 -3.05 -4.54
CA LEU A 31 6.30 -3.90 -3.91
C LEU A 31 6.34 -5.18 -4.72
N ARG A 32 7.29 -6.06 -4.41
CA ARG A 32 7.54 -7.30 -5.11
C ARG A 32 6.25 -8.08 -4.90
N PRO A 33 5.44 -8.33 -5.95
CA PRO A 33 4.31 -9.22 -5.80
C PRO A 33 4.92 -10.54 -5.36
N ALA A 34 4.69 -10.91 -4.10
CA ALA A 34 5.14 -12.18 -3.58
C ALA A 34 4.57 -13.25 -4.51
N GLN A 35 5.46 -14.03 -5.12
CA GLN A 35 5.09 -15.16 -5.96
C GLN A 35 4.09 -16.03 -5.19
N PRO A 36 2.97 -16.47 -5.79
CA PRO A 36 2.01 -17.31 -5.11
C PRO A 36 2.62 -18.70 -4.90
N SER A 37 3.37 -18.86 -3.81
CA SER A 37 3.53 -20.16 -3.17
C SER A 37 2.14 -20.68 -2.80
N ALA A 38 1.89 -21.97 -2.95
CA ALA A 38 0.61 -22.64 -2.64
C ALA A 38 0.12 -22.49 -1.18
N SER A 39 0.83 -21.71 -0.36
CA SER A 39 0.48 -21.27 0.97
C SER A 39 -0.48 -20.07 0.90
N LEU A 40 -1.45 -20.03 1.82
CA LEU A 40 -2.35 -18.89 1.97
C LEU A 40 -1.53 -17.60 1.98
N SER A 41 -1.83 -16.66 1.09
CA SER A 41 -1.08 -15.40 0.96
C SER A 41 -1.62 -14.31 1.89
N PRO A 42 -0.82 -13.29 2.28
CA PRO A 42 -1.31 -12.22 3.16
C PRO A 42 -2.57 -11.51 2.61
N ALA A 43 -2.61 -11.30 1.28
CA ALA A 43 -3.77 -10.72 0.60
C ALA A 43 -5.01 -11.64 0.67
N GLN A 44 -4.82 -12.95 0.57
CA GLN A 44 -5.91 -13.91 0.78
C GLN A 44 -6.38 -13.91 2.24
N ALA A 45 -5.48 -13.78 3.21
CA ALA A 45 -5.84 -13.67 4.63
C ALA A 45 -6.68 -12.41 4.90
N ALA A 46 -6.27 -11.27 4.35
CA ALA A 46 -7.04 -10.02 4.42
C ALA A 46 -8.45 -10.22 3.84
N GLN A 47 -8.52 -10.78 2.64
CA GLN A 47 -9.78 -10.95 1.92
C GLN A 47 -10.70 -11.94 2.64
N LEU A 48 -10.16 -13.01 3.22
CA LEU A 48 -10.92 -13.98 4.00
C LEU A 48 -11.43 -13.35 5.30
N ALA A 49 -10.59 -12.61 6.02
CA ALA A 49 -10.98 -11.90 7.23
C ALA A 49 -12.07 -10.86 6.94
N GLN A 50 -11.93 -10.09 5.85
CA GLN A 50 -12.91 -9.09 5.45
C GLN A 50 -14.25 -9.73 5.09
N ARG A 51 -14.25 -10.83 4.32
CA ARG A 51 -15.49 -11.57 3.98
C ARG A 51 -16.18 -12.14 5.21
N ARG A 52 -15.42 -12.62 6.19
CA ARG A 52 -15.96 -13.32 7.36
C ARG A 52 -16.44 -12.38 8.46
N TYR A 53 -15.68 -11.32 8.73
CA TYR A 53 -15.94 -10.43 9.87
C TYR A 53 -16.44 -9.03 9.45
N GLY A 54 -16.24 -8.63 8.19
CA GLY A 54 -16.56 -7.30 7.68
C GLY A 54 -15.55 -6.24 8.14
N GLY A 55 -15.80 -4.98 7.80
CA GLY A 55 -14.95 -3.86 8.22
C GLY A 55 -13.71 -3.63 7.35
N ARG A 56 -12.79 -2.80 7.85
CA ARG A 56 -11.57 -2.37 7.15
C ARG A 56 -10.35 -3.07 7.75
N VAL A 57 -9.59 -3.76 6.90
CA VAL A 57 -8.28 -4.31 7.27
C VAL A 57 -7.30 -3.14 7.46
N LEU A 58 -6.63 -3.12 8.61
CA LEU A 58 -5.59 -2.13 8.92
C LEU A 58 -4.19 -2.69 8.68
N ALA A 59 -3.97 -3.96 9.03
CA ALA A 59 -2.70 -4.63 8.85
C ALA A 59 -2.88 -6.15 8.73
N VAL A 60 -1.99 -6.79 7.98
CA VAL A 60 -1.82 -8.23 7.95
C VAL A 60 -0.36 -8.56 8.25
N GLU A 61 -0.14 -9.37 9.27
CA GLU A 61 1.18 -9.77 9.72
C GLU A 61 1.27 -11.30 9.63
N GLY A 62 2.36 -11.82 9.06
CA GLY A 62 2.64 -13.26 9.11
C GLY A 62 2.92 -13.68 10.55
N ASN A 63 2.35 -14.80 10.99
CA ASN A 63 2.57 -15.37 12.31
C ASN A 63 2.82 -16.87 12.19
N GLY A 64 4.08 -17.25 11.89
CA GLY A 64 4.56 -18.63 11.85
C GLY A 64 3.78 -19.54 10.89
N ASN A 65 2.64 -20.05 11.35
CA ASN A 65 1.74 -20.97 10.66
C ASN A 65 0.50 -20.30 10.06
N GLY A 66 0.40 -18.97 10.08
CA GLY A 66 -0.76 -18.26 9.54
C GLY A 66 -0.56 -16.76 9.53
N TYR A 67 -1.66 -16.03 9.67
CA TYR A 67 -1.71 -14.58 9.61
C TYR A 67 -2.47 -13.99 10.78
N ARG A 68 -1.97 -12.87 11.27
CA ARG A 68 -2.67 -12.00 12.18
C ARG A 68 -3.23 -10.83 11.38
N VAL A 69 -4.54 -10.66 11.40
CA VAL A 69 -5.23 -9.58 10.69
C VAL A 69 -5.82 -8.62 11.71
N LYS A 70 -5.34 -7.37 11.68
CA LYS A 70 -5.90 -6.27 12.48
C LYS A 70 -7.01 -5.60 11.67
N MET A 71 -8.19 -5.49 12.24
CA MET A 71 -9.38 -4.98 11.57
C MET A 71 -10.06 -3.91 12.39
N LEU A 72 -10.54 -2.87 11.71
CA LEU A 72 -11.40 -1.84 12.26
C LEU A 72 -12.86 -2.17 11.92
N LYS A 73 -13.70 -2.30 12.94
CA LYS A 73 -15.14 -2.51 12.81
C LYS A 73 -15.85 -1.79 13.95
N ASP A 74 -16.88 -1.00 13.60
CA ASP A 74 -17.70 -0.26 14.57
C ASP A 74 -16.88 0.63 15.53
N GLY A 75 -15.78 1.20 15.04
CA GLY A 75 -14.87 2.06 15.83
C GLY A 75 -13.86 1.29 16.69
N GLU A 76 -13.93 -0.04 16.73
CA GLU A 76 -13.04 -0.89 17.52
C GLU A 76 -12.02 -1.63 16.64
N VAL A 77 -10.79 -1.76 17.14
CA VAL A 77 -9.74 -2.55 16.48
C VAL A 77 -9.72 -3.96 17.07
N ARG A 78 -10.01 -4.95 16.23
CA ARG A 78 -9.97 -6.38 16.56
C ARG A 78 -8.85 -7.08 15.83
N THR A 79 -8.27 -8.09 16.47
CA THR A 79 -7.19 -8.89 15.90
C THR A 79 -7.67 -10.33 15.71
N TYR A 80 -7.58 -10.83 14.48
CA TYR A 80 -8.00 -12.18 14.11
C TYR A 80 -6.81 -13.01 13.66
N GLN A 81 -6.80 -14.29 14.03
CA GLN A 81 -5.86 -15.27 13.51
C GLN A 81 -6.50 -16.01 12.34
N ILE A 82 -5.81 -16.04 11.21
CA ILE A 82 -6.21 -16.73 9.99
C ILE A 82 -5.15 -17.79 9.70
N ASN A 83 -5.53 -19.05 9.89
CA ASN A 83 -4.70 -20.19 9.53
C ASN A 83 -5.05 -20.62 8.09
N PRO A 84 -4.08 -21.19 7.33
CA PRO A 84 -4.32 -21.76 6.00
C PRO A 84 -5.37 -22.87 6.01
#